data_AF-A0A645DJ93-F1
#
_entry.id   AF-A0A645DJ93-F1
#
_cell.length_a   1.000
_cell.length_b   1.000
_cell.length_c   1.000
_cell.angle_alpha   90.00
_cell.angle_beta   90.00
_cell.angle_gamma   90.00
#
_symmetry.space_group_name_H-M   'P 1'
#
loop_
_entity.id
_entity.type
_entity.pdbx_description
1 polymer ?
#
loop_
_entity_poly.entity_id
_entity_poly.type
_entity_poly.pdbx_seq_one_letter_code
_entity_poly.pdbx_strand_id
1 'polypeptide(L)' 'MYRLIEEINRNHGVTVIMVSHDPHAAAHEATSVLHLDNRQLFYGSSADYRKSEIGKRFLGGESR' A
#
# COMPACT_ATOMS: atom_id res chain seq x y z
N MET A 1 3.30 -13.86 -3.07
CA MET A 1 4.56 -13.19 -2.73
C MET A 1 4.42 -12.31 -1.47
N TYR A 2 3.39 -11.47 -1.39
CA TYR A 2 3.23 -10.51 -0.29
C TYR A 2 3.15 -11.11 1.12
N ARG A 3 2.52 -12.27 1.28
CA ARG A 3 2.42 -12.97 2.58
C ARG A 3 3.77 -13.33 3.22
N LEU A 4 4.76 -13.72 2.42
CA LEU A 4 6.11 -14.01 2.93
C LEU A 4 6.81 -12.73 3.41
N ILE A 5 6.57 -11.63 2.70
CA ILE A 5 7.12 -10.32 3.06
C ILE A 5 6.47 -9.80 4.34
N GLU A 6 5.16 -9.99 4.49
CA GLU A 6 4.42 -9.70 5.73
C GLU A 6 4.98 -10.52 6.90
N GLU A 7 5.21 -11.81 6.70
CA GLU A 7 5.79 -12.70 7.72
C GLU A 7 7.17 -12.21 8.17
N ILE A 8 8.03 -11.83 7.23
CA ILE A 8 9.36 -11.26 7.53
C ILE A 8 9.23 -9.95 8.33
N ASN A 9 8.29 -9.07 7.95
CA ASN A 9 8.08 -7.81 8.64
C ASN A 9 7.57 -8.00 10.08
N ARG A 10 6.58 -8.89 10.26
CA ARG A 10 5.90 -9.09 11.55
C ARG A 10 6.65 -10.01 12.50
N ASN A 11 7.21 -11.10 11.99
CA ASN A 11 7.76 -12.18 12.83
C ASN A 11 9.27 -12.09 13.00
N HIS A 12 9.98 -11.41 12.09
CA HIS A 12 11.44 -11.27 12.15
C HIS A 12 11.90 -9.84 12.48
N GLY A 13 10.97 -8.90 12.67
CA GLY A 13 11.27 -7.51 13.07
C GLY A 13 12.02 -6.71 12.00
N VAL A 14 11.94 -7.13 10.74
CA VAL A 14 12.65 -6.50 9.63
C VAL A 14 11.80 -5.37 9.06
N THR A 15 12.36 -4.17 8.94
CA THR A 15 11.70 -3.08 8.21
C THR A 15 11.78 -3.36 6.72
N VAL A 16 10.63 -3.40 6.05
CA VAL A 16 10.54 -3.65 4.62
C VAL A 16 10.04 -2.41 3.90
N ILE A 17 10.77 -1.98 2.87
CA ILE A 17 10.31 -0.98 1.90
C ILE A 17 9.96 -1.74 0.61
N MET A 18 8.70 -1.67 0.22
CA MET A 18 8.18 -2.35 -0.97
C MET A 18 7.78 -1.30 -2.02
N VAL A 19 8.28 -1.47 -3.24
CA VAL A 19 7.83 -0.70 -4.41
C VAL A 19 7.01 -1.65 -5.27
N SER A 20 5.73 -1.32 -5.47
CA SER A 20 4.81 -2.14 -6.26
C SER A 20 3.91 -1.25 -7.11
N HIS A 21 3.54 -1.78 -8.28
CA HIS A 21 2.48 -1.21 -9.12
C HIS A 21 1.09 -1.73 -8.74
N ASP A 22 1.01 -2.66 -7.77
CA ASP A 22 -0.24 -3.22 -7.26
C ASP A 22 -0.69 -2.47 -5.99
N PRO A 23 -1.68 -1.56 -6.09
CA PRO A 23 -2.17 -0.79 -4.96
C PRO A 23 -2.93 -1.66 -3.94
N HIS A 24 -3.49 -2.81 -4.35
CA HIS A 24 -4.22 -3.70 -3.44
C HIS A 24 -3.29 -4.33 -2.41
N ALA A 25 -2.13 -4.80 -2.87
CA ALA A 25 -1.13 -5.36 -1.98
C ALA A 25 -0.61 -4.33 -0.97
N ALA A 26 -0.28 -3.11 -1.44
CA ALA A 26 0.15 -2.03 -0.55
C ALA A 26 -0.95 -1.64 0.45
N ALA A 27 -2.21 -1.62 0.00
CA ALA A 27 -3.32 -1.27 0.87
C ALA A 27 -3.67 -2.37 1.89
N HIS A 28 -3.40 -3.64 1.61
CA HIS A 28 -3.79 -4.74 2.50
C HIS A 28 -2.66 -5.12 3.48
N GLU A 29 -1.42 -5.16 2.99
CA GLU A 29 -0.28 -5.76 3.70
C GLU A 29 0.64 -4.73 4.34
N ALA A 30 0.68 -3.49 3.83
CA ALA A 30 1.56 -2.46 4.37
C ALA A 30 0.97 -1.82 5.64
N THR A 31 1.86 -1.42 6.55
CA THR A 31 1.49 -0.57 7.69
C THR A 31 1.36 0.89 7.28
N SER A 32 2.21 1.35 6.37
CA SER A 32 2.23 2.71 5.81
C SER A 32 2.31 2.66 4.28
N VAL A 33 1.66 3.63 3.62
CA VAL A 33 1.58 3.74 2.16
C VAL A 33 2.06 5.12 1.72
N LEU A 34 2.97 5.13 0.75
CA LEU A 34 3.39 6.31 -0.01
C LEU A 34 2.94 6.11 -1.46
N HIS A 35 2.03 6.95 -1.94
CA HIS A 35 1.55 6.92 -3.33
C HIS A 35 2.18 8.08 -4.12
N LEU A 36 2.86 7.75 -5.22
CA LEU A 36 3.52 8.70 -6.11
C LEU A 36 2.97 8.61 -7.54
N ASP A 37 2.67 9.75 -8.16
CA ASP A 37 2.38 9.89 -9.60
C ASP A 37 2.93 11.23 -10.08
N ASN A 38 4.21 11.26 -10.46
CA ASN A 38 5.00 12.47 -10.79
C ASN A 38 5.06 13.53 -9.66
N ARG A 39 4.30 13.34 -8.59
CA ARG A 39 4.26 14.08 -7.33
C ARG A 39 3.74 13.15 -6.23
N GLN A 40 3.97 13.51 -4.97
CA GLN A 40 3.38 12.80 -3.84
C GLN A 40 1.87 13.04 -3.80
N LEU A 41 1.09 11.97 -3.93
CA LEU A 41 -0.37 12.02 -3.88
C LEU A 41 -0.92 11.67 -2.49
N PHE A 42 -0.21 10.80 -1.74
CA PHE A 42 -0.62 10.38 -0.39
C PHE A 42 0.58 9.86 0.41
N TYR A 43 0.56 10.11 1.72
CA TYR A 43 1.43 9.44 2.69
C TYR A 43 0.66 9.25 4.01
N GLY A 44 0.66 8.03 4.56
CA GLY A 44 -0.03 7.73 5.81
C GLY A 44 -0.21 6.23 6.04
N SER A 45 -1.09 5.86 6.98
CA SER A 45 -1.39 4.45 7.25
C SER A 45 -2.14 3.80 6.08
N SER A 46 -2.03 2.48 5.93
CA SER A 46 -2.84 1.75 4.93
C SER A 46 -4.34 1.86 5.20
N ALA A 47 -4.75 2.01 6.46
CA ALA A 47 -6.15 2.25 6.83
C ALA A 47 -6.66 3.60 6.33
N ASP A 48 -5.84 4.65 6.44
CA ASP A 48 -6.18 5.99 5.93
C ASP A 48 -6.15 6.00 4.40
N TYR A 49 -5.20 5.29 3.80
CA TYR A 49 -5.12 5.13 2.36
C TYR A 49 -6.42 4.53 1.80
N ARG A 50 -6.93 3.44 2.38
CA ARG A 50 -8.21 2.81 1.96
C ARG A 50 -9.42 3.74 2.06
N LYS A 51 -9.40 4.71 2.98
CA LYS A 51 -10.47 5.71 3.16
C LYS A 51 -10.29 6.94 2.28
N SER A 52 -9.08 7.21 1.82
CA SER A 52 -8.76 8.36 0.98
C SER A 52 -9.40 8.25 -0.40
N GLU A 53 -9.72 9.38 -1.02
CA GLU A 53 -10.28 9.42 -2.37
C GLU A 53 -9.31 8.83 -3.41
N ILE A 54 -8.00 9.03 -3.24
CA ILE A 54 -6.98 8.42 -4.11
C ILE A 54 -6.97 6.89 -3.94
N GLY A 55 -7.02 6.39 -2.71
CA GLY A 55 -7.04 4.95 -2.46
C GLY A 55 -8.30 4.30 -3.00
N LYS A 56 -9.49 4.89 -2.80
CA LYS A 56 -10.74 4.39 -3.39
C LYS A 56 -10.68 4.32 -4.91
N ARG A 57 -10.14 5.37 -5.56
CA ARG A 57 -10.01 5.42 -7.02
C ARG A 57 -9.07 4.34 -7.57
N PHE A 58 -7.96 4.06 -6.89
CA PHE A 58 -6.98 3.06 -7.32
C PHE A 58 -7.27 1.64 -6.85
N LEU A 59 -8.02 1.45 -5.76
CA LEU A 59 -8.45 0.14 -5.23
C LEU A 59 -9.80 -0.32 -5.80
N GLY A 60 -10.64 0.59 -6.28
CA GLY A 60 -11.94 0.27 -6.86
C GLY A 60 -11.87 -0.30 -8.28
N GLY A 61 -10.66 -0.39 -8.86
CA GLY A 61 -10.46 -0.63 -10.28
C GLY A 61 -10.96 0.56 -11.11
N GLU A 62 -10.26 0.88 -12.19
CA GLU A 62 -10.91 1.62 -13.27
C GLU A 62 -12.09 0.77 -13.78
N SER A 63 -13.29 1.02 -13.27
CA SER A 63 -14.51 0.66 -13.97
C SER A 63 -14.62 1.60 -15.17
N ARG A 64 -14.02 1.18 -16.27
CA ARG A 64 -14.30 1.69 -17.61
C ARG A 64 -14.75 0.54 -18.48
#